data_AF-A0A5N4EHM8-F1
#
_entry.id   AF-A0A5N4EHM8-F1
#
_cell.length_a   1.000
_cell.length_b   1.000
_cell.length_c   1.000
_cell.angle_alpha   90.00
_cell.angle_beta   90.00
_cell.angle_gamma   90.00
#
_symmetry.space_group_name_H-M   'P 1'
#
loop_
_entity.id
_entity.type
_entity.pdbx_description
1 polymer ?
#
loop_
_entity_poly.entity_id
_entity_poly.type
_entity_poly.pdbx_seq_one_letter_code
_entity_poly.pdbx_strand_id
1 'polypeptide(L)'
;MPPLVDEGAGVAAAVRRGPRLSPPTSGGKSQTSRSEFDRQEDDIHLVTLCVTELSDREENEKHFPIIYGIAVNVNTAEIYRVSLPDRGLEEELHAVGALPGGPMISI
;
A
#
# COMPACT_ATOMS: atom_id res chain seq x y z
N MET A 1 -14.51 22.61 -14.51
CA MET A 1 -13.57 21.50 -14.24
C MET A 1 -13.70 21.13 -12.78
N PRO A 2 -14.11 19.91 -12.41
CA PRO A 2 -14.13 19.51 -11.01
C PRO A 2 -12.69 19.22 -10.55
N PRO A 3 -12.33 19.50 -9.29
CA PRO A 3 -11.03 19.16 -8.74
C PRO A 3 -10.89 17.64 -8.61
N LEU A 4 -9.74 17.14 -9.02
CA LEU A 4 -9.30 15.76 -8.81
C LEU A 4 -9.26 15.48 -7.29
N VAL A 5 -10.04 14.49 -6.88
CA VAL A 5 -10.02 13.88 -5.55
C VAL A 5 -8.60 13.42 -5.23
N ASP A 6 -7.97 14.08 -4.25
CA ASP A 6 -6.72 13.64 -3.63
C ASP A 6 -7.08 12.67 -2.50
N GLU A 7 -7.38 11.42 -2.87
CA GLU A 7 -7.44 10.30 -1.94
C GLU A 7 -6.47 9.23 -2.40
N GLY A 8 -5.38 9.06 -1.64
CA GLY A 8 -4.48 7.94 -1.84
C GLY A 8 -3.07 8.21 -1.33
N ALA A 9 -2.90 8.24 -0.02
CA ALA A 9 -1.60 7.91 0.56
C ALA A 9 -1.26 6.47 0.14
N GLY A 10 -0.47 6.32 -0.93
CA GLY A 10 -0.05 5.02 -1.45
C GLY A 10 0.90 4.35 -0.45
N VAL A 11 0.41 3.33 0.24
CA VAL A 11 1.19 2.53 1.20
C VAL A 11 1.64 1.26 0.50
N ALA A 12 2.90 1.19 0.06
CA ALA A 12 3.47 -0.05 -0.47
C ALA A 12 4.16 -0.85 0.64
N ALA A 13 3.45 -1.82 1.21
CA ALA A 13 4.01 -2.82 2.12
C ALA A 13 3.86 -4.20 1.47
N ALA A 14 4.97 -4.93 1.30
CA ALA A 14 4.92 -6.32 0.88
C ALA A 14 5.48 -7.21 1.99
N VAL A 15 4.65 -8.16 2.40
CA VAL A 15 4.90 -9.10 3.49
C VAL A 15 5.19 -10.46 2.86
N ARG A 16 6.25 -11.15 3.31
CA ARG A 16 6.52 -12.57 2.96
C ARG A 16 6.73 -13.39 4.24
N ARG A 17 6.79 -14.72 4.14
CA ARG A 17 7.11 -15.62 5.27
C ARG A 17 8.65 -15.94 5.33
N GLY A 18 9.43 -15.43 6.31
CA GLY A 18 10.69 -15.96 6.92
C GLY A 18 11.48 -15.05 7.94
N PRO A 19 12.17 -15.56 9.00
CA PRO A 19 12.61 -15.03 10.36
C PRO A 19 12.42 -13.57 10.88
N ARG A 20 12.06 -13.41 12.18
CA ARG A 20 11.55 -12.16 12.85
C ARG A 20 12.58 -11.02 12.90
N LEU A 21 12.19 -9.78 12.56
CA LEU A 21 13.01 -8.56 12.66
C LEU A 21 12.46 -7.58 13.71
N SER A 22 13.34 -6.79 14.35
CA SER A 22 12.98 -5.81 15.39
C SER A 22 12.32 -4.52 14.84
N PRO A 23 11.52 -3.80 15.65
CA PRO A 23 10.74 -2.65 15.17
C PRO A 23 11.49 -1.31 15.10
N PRO A 24 11.47 -0.62 13.93
CA PRO A 24 11.61 0.85 13.85
C PRO A 24 10.28 1.61 14.09
N THR A 25 10.42 2.88 14.47
CA THR A 25 9.37 3.85 14.83
C THR A 25 8.95 4.74 13.64
N SER A 26 7.70 4.66 13.16
CA SER A 26 7.06 5.70 12.31
C SER A 26 5.51 5.62 12.30
N GLY A 27 4.86 6.65 11.74
CA GLY A 27 3.51 7.17 12.06
C GLY A 27 2.25 6.30 11.85
N GLY A 28 1.10 6.86 12.25
CA GLY A 28 -0.12 6.16 12.72
C GLY A 28 -0.65 4.97 11.90
N LYS A 29 -0.92 5.10 10.59
CA LYS A 29 -1.48 3.99 9.79
C LYS A 29 -0.47 2.83 9.60
N SER A 30 0.81 3.16 9.46
CA SER A 30 1.91 2.19 9.35
C SER A 30 2.13 1.45 10.68
N GLN A 31 1.94 2.15 11.80
CA GLN A 31 2.03 1.56 13.13
C GLN A 31 0.89 0.55 13.37
N THR A 32 -0.34 0.89 12.98
CA THR A 32 -1.49 -0.01 13.15
C THR A 32 -1.33 -1.28 12.33
N SER A 33 -1.03 -1.19 11.03
CA SER A 33 -0.87 -2.38 10.19
C SER A 33 0.23 -3.30 10.71
N ARG A 34 1.39 -2.74 11.09
CA ARG A 34 2.47 -3.51 11.70
C ARG A 34 2.04 -4.18 12.99
N SER A 35 1.35 -3.45 13.87
CA SER A 35 0.90 -4.01 15.15
C SER A 35 -0.07 -5.18 14.97
N GLU A 36 -0.90 -5.15 13.94
CA GLU A 36 -1.81 -6.26 13.62
C GLU A 36 -1.06 -7.49 13.09
N PHE A 37 0.01 -7.29 12.29
CA PHE A 37 0.86 -8.39 11.82
C PHE A 37 1.75 -8.97 12.93
N ASP A 38 2.27 -8.14 13.84
CA ASP A 38 3.11 -8.59 14.96
C ASP A 38 2.34 -9.48 15.97
N ARG A 39 1.00 -9.39 15.98
CA ARG A 39 0.08 -10.15 16.83
C ARG A 39 -0.31 -11.51 16.26
N GLN A 40 0.06 -11.82 15.02
CA GLN A 40 -0.26 -13.10 14.42
C GLN A 40 0.57 -14.22 15.06
N GLU A 41 -0.03 -15.40 15.20
CA GLU A 41 0.67 -16.59 15.70
C GLU A 41 1.68 -17.14 14.68
N ASP A 42 1.40 -16.89 13.39
CA ASP A 42 2.29 -17.21 12.30
C ASP A 42 3.55 -16.32 12.30
N ASP A 43 4.66 -16.93 11.89
CA ASP A 43 5.90 -16.23 11.58
C ASP A 43 5.73 -15.44 10.27
N ILE A 44 5.49 -14.13 10.43
CA ILE A 44 5.27 -13.14 9.35
C ILE A 44 6.45 -12.19 9.26
N HIS A 45 6.89 -11.90 8.03
CA HIS A 45 8.18 -11.27 7.84
C HIS A 45 8.17 -10.13 6.85
N LEU A 46 8.78 -9.05 7.33
CA LEU A 46 8.83 -7.81 6.61
C LEU A 46 9.98 -7.86 5.59
N VAL A 47 9.62 -8.11 4.32
CA VAL A 47 10.59 -8.17 3.22
C VAL A 47 10.64 -6.85 2.44
N THR A 48 9.57 -6.06 2.41
CA THR A 48 9.56 -4.75 1.76
C THR A 48 8.76 -3.75 2.57
N LEU A 49 9.43 -2.67 2.99
CA LEU A 49 8.84 -1.52 3.67
C LEU A 49 9.21 -0.24 2.91
N CYS A 50 8.25 0.34 2.18
CA CYS A 50 8.41 1.64 1.51
C CYS A 50 7.11 2.43 1.66
N VAL A 51 6.93 3.00 2.85
CA VAL A 51 5.73 3.72 3.28
C VAL A 51 6.14 4.99 4.02
N THR A 52 5.20 5.94 4.16
CA THR A 52 5.41 7.21 4.87
C THR A 52 6.69 7.92 4.41
N GLU A 53 7.62 8.21 5.32
CA GLU A 53 8.85 8.96 5.04
C GLU A 53 9.74 8.22 4.03
N LEU A 54 9.69 6.89 3.98
CA LEU A 54 10.45 6.08 3.02
C LEU A 54 9.88 6.15 1.60
N SER A 55 8.62 6.58 1.47
CA SER A 55 7.94 6.76 0.20
C SER A 55 7.76 8.23 -0.17
N ASP A 56 8.30 9.18 0.58
CA ASP A 56 8.02 10.60 0.39
C ASP A 56 9.07 11.30 -0.49
N ARG A 57 8.61 12.17 -1.38
CA ARG A 57 9.44 13.17 -2.07
C ARG A 57 8.84 14.55 -1.87
N GLU A 58 9.69 15.54 -1.72
CA GLU A 58 9.30 16.94 -1.63
C GLU A 58 9.61 17.66 -2.94
N GLU A 59 8.62 18.38 -3.46
CA GLU A 59 8.75 19.25 -4.62
C GLU A 59 7.99 20.56 -4.35
N ASN A 60 8.70 21.69 -4.38
CA ASN A 60 8.14 23.01 -4.07
C ASN A 60 7.39 23.06 -2.72
N GLU A 61 8.03 22.55 -1.66
CA GLU A 61 7.45 22.47 -0.30
C GLU A 61 6.20 21.58 -0.21
N LYS A 62 5.91 20.78 -1.25
CA LYS A 62 4.80 19.84 -1.29
C LYS A 62 5.28 18.39 -1.31
N HIS A 63 4.68 17.59 -0.44
CA HIS A 63 4.97 16.16 -0.27
C HIS A 63 4.15 15.30 -1.25
N PHE A 64 4.81 14.36 -1.90
CA PHE A 64 4.22 13.40 -2.83
C PHE A 64 4.80 12.00 -2.62
N PRO A 65 4.03 10.93 -2.87
CA PRO A 65 4.60 9.60 -2.86
C PRO A 65 5.54 9.37 -4.07
N ILE A 66 6.65 8.66 -3.85
CA ILE A 66 7.59 8.22 -4.87
C ILE A 66 7.01 7.06 -5.69
N ILE A 67 6.17 6.22 -5.06
CA ILE A 67 5.59 5.01 -5.66
C ILE A 67 4.06 5.09 -5.58
N TYR A 68 3.39 5.09 -6.73
CA TYR A 68 1.93 5.14 -6.83
C TYR A 68 1.27 3.78 -7.13
N GLY A 69 2.04 2.81 -7.63
CA GLY A 69 1.53 1.51 -8.04
C GLY A 69 2.60 0.43 -7.99
N ILE A 70 2.20 -0.78 -7.59
CA ILE A 70 3.03 -1.97 -7.53
C ILE A 70 2.36 -3.12 -8.28
N ALA A 71 3.15 -3.92 -8.99
CA ALA A 71 2.75 -5.21 -9.54
C ALA A 71 3.57 -6.32 -8.88
N VAL A 72 2.97 -7.49 -8.75
CA VAL A 72 3.63 -8.70 -8.26
C VAL A 72 3.53 -9.78 -9.33
N ASN A 73 4.66 -10.34 -9.73
CA ASN A 73 4.66 -11.53 -10.56
C ASN A 73 4.37 -12.74 -9.67
N VAL A 74 3.21 -13.38 -9.84
CA VAL A 74 2.78 -14.51 -9.01
C VAL A 74 3.69 -15.74 -9.14
N ASN A 75 4.41 -15.88 -10.25
CA ASN A 75 5.29 -17.03 -10.49
C ASN A 75 6.67 -16.84 -9.83
N THR A 76 7.21 -15.62 -9.83
CA THR A 76 8.56 -15.32 -9.31
C THR A 76 8.54 -14.61 -7.96
N ALA A 77 7.36 -14.19 -7.50
CA ALA A 77 7.12 -13.31 -6.36
C ALA A 77 7.75 -11.91 -6.47
N GLU A 78 8.40 -11.56 -7.58
CA GLU A 78 9.08 -10.29 -7.73
C GLU A 78 8.09 -9.12 -7.75
N ILE A 79 8.50 -8.02 -7.11
CA ILE A 79 7.69 -6.80 -6.93
C ILE A 79 8.32 -5.69 -7.77
N TYR A 80 7.49 -5.02 -8.57
CA TYR A 80 7.94 -3.94 -9.45
C TYR A 80 7.02 -2.73 -9.36
N ARG A 81 7.59 -1.54 -9.58
CA ARG A 81 6.83 -0.31 -9.76
C ARG A 81 6.09 -0.36 -11.09
N VAL A 82 4.83 0.04 -11.12
CA VAL A 82 4.01 0.03 -12.35
C VAL A 82 3.03 1.20 -12.35
N SER A 83 2.68 1.64 -13.56
CA SER A 83 1.50 2.48 -13.81
C SER A 83 0.51 1.67 -14.62
N LEU A 84 -0.72 1.50 -14.11
CA LEU A 84 -1.80 0.75 -14.77
C LEU A 84 -2.87 1.75 -15.25
N PRO A 85 -2.84 2.16 -16.53
CA PRO A 85 -3.79 3.13 -17.06
C PRO A 85 -5.20 2.54 -17.23
N ASP A 86 -5.28 1.24 -17.59
CA ASP A 86 -6.52 0.47 -17.60
C ASP A 86 -6.62 -0.30 -16.28
N ARG A 87 -7.67 -0.03 -15.50
CA ARG A 87 -7.89 -0.66 -14.20
C ARG A 87 -8.78 -1.90 -14.28
N GLY A 88 -9.16 -2.31 -15.48
CA GLY A 88 -9.92 -3.51 -15.74
C GLY A 88 -11.42 -3.26 -15.86
N LEU A 89 -12.15 -4.36 -16.03
CA LEU A 89 -13.60 -4.35 -16.17
C LEU A 89 -14.24 -3.93 -14.84
N GLU A 90 -15.38 -3.24 -14.93
CA GLU A 90 -16.21 -2.87 -13.77
C GLU A 90 -15.53 -1.92 -12.76
N GLU A 91 -14.47 -1.19 -13.15
CA GLU A 91 -13.78 -0.19 -12.29
C GLU A 91 -14.78 0.73 -11.57
N GLU A 92 -15.78 1.23 -12.30
CA GLU A 92 -16.80 2.14 -11.77
C GLU A 92 -17.69 1.47 -10.71
N LEU A 93 -18.08 0.20 -10.92
CA LEU A 93 -18.90 -0.53 -9.96
C LEU A 93 -18.14 -0.81 -8.65
N HIS A 94 -16.86 -1.17 -8.76
CA HIS A 94 -16.01 -1.36 -7.59
C HIS A 94 -15.76 -0.05 -6.83
N ALA A 95 -15.57 1.07 -7.55
CA ALA A 95 -15.42 2.39 -6.95
C ALA A 95 -16.68 2.80 -6.17
N VAL A 96 -17.88 2.52 -6.69
CA VAL A 96 -19.15 2.82 -5.99
C VAL A 96 -19.27 2.10 -4.65
N GLY A 97 -18.72 0.90 -4.50
CA GLY A 97 -18.69 0.20 -3.21
C GLY A 97 -17.67 0.77 -2.22
N ALA A 98 -16.50 1.20 -2.71
CA ALA A 98 -15.40 1.69 -1.88
C ALA A 98 -15.58 3.15 -1.44
N LEU A 99 -16.02 4.05 -2.33
CA LEU A 99 -16.20 5.49 -2.07
C LEU A 99 -17.09 5.82 -0.86
N PRO A 100 -18.22 5.14 -0.60
CA PRO A 100 -19.03 5.38 0.60
C PRO A 100 -18.43 4.75 1.87
N GLY A 101 -17.24 4.15 1.80
CA GLY A 101 -16.59 3.50 2.93
C GLY A 101 -17.05 2.06 3.17
N GLY A 102 -17.43 1.34 2.11
CA GLY A 102 -17.75 -0.08 2.20
C GLY A 102 -16.58 -0.92 2.77
N PRO A 103 -16.85 -2.09 3.36
CA PRO A 103 -15.80 -2.93 3.92
C PRO A 103 -14.86 -3.45 2.84
N MET A 104 -13.65 -3.84 3.24
CA MET A 104 -12.71 -4.55 2.36
C MET A 104 -13.32 -5.89 1.92
N ILE A 105 -13.33 -6.15 0.62
CA ILE A 105 -13.88 -7.38 0.03
C ILE A 105 -12.79 -8.20 -0.66
N SER A 106 -12.97 -9.52 -0.71
CA SER A 106 -12.17 -10.40 -1.56
C SER A 106 -12.79 -10.44 -2.95
N ILE A 107 -11.98 -10.19 -3.98
CA ILE A 107 -12.36 -10.28 -5.40
C ILE A 107 -11.78 -11.54 -6.05
#